data_AF-A0A5C6B249-F1
#
_entry.id   AF-A0A5C6B249-F1
#
_cell.length_a   1.000
_cell.length_b   1.000
_cell.length_c   1.000
_cell.angle_alpha   90.00
_cell.angle_beta   90.00
_cell.angle_gamma   90.00
#
_symmetry.space_group_name_H-M   'P 1'
#
loop_
_entity.id
_entity.type
_entity.pdbx_description
1 polymer ?
#
loop_
_entity_poly.entity_id
_entity_poly.type
_entity_poly.pdbx_seq_one_letter_code
_entity_poly.pdbx_strand_id
1 'polypeptide(L)'
;MESMNQRDSSPRVDETSESFFWLRLVYAGTIFLGLTTGPIILFAPKLARKLVGFPEMLPEQDPVIVGVIGCFWTAAGVISIFGLMQPLKFIVIPLIQMIYKSTWLLFVFLPLLIAGKFPDYGWTIAIGNFIFLMLDIKAMPFRYLLSDSMCTTETTEHRVAEEKPSTIVVGNPQ
;
A
#
# COMPACT_ATOMS: atom_id res chain seq x y z
N MET A 1 -3.79 27.68 -39.40
CA MET A 1 -2.83 28.06 -38.33
C MET A 1 -3.09 27.15 -37.15
N GLU A 2 -2.73 25.88 -37.33
CA GLU A 2 -3.07 24.80 -36.42
C GLU A 2 -1.84 23.91 -36.38
N SER A 3 -0.91 24.26 -35.51
CA SER A 3 0.22 23.40 -35.18
C SER A 3 0.74 23.75 -33.80
N MET A 4 1.15 22.70 -33.09
CA MET A 4 1.95 22.74 -31.87
C MET A 4 1.19 23.00 -30.57
N ASN A 5 0.62 21.95 -29.99
CA ASN A 5 0.99 21.55 -28.61
C ASN A 5 0.56 20.12 -28.29
N GLN A 6 0.98 19.15 -29.11
CA GLN A 6 0.90 17.74 -28.72
C GLN A 6 2.11 17.45 -27.84
N ARG A 7 1.99 17.85 -26.57
CA ARG A 7 2.94 17.49 -25.51
C ARG A 7 2.92 15.99 -25.40
N ASP A 8 4.01 15.40 -25.87
CA ASP A 8 4.46 14.04 -25.67
C ASP A 8 4.01 13.49 -24.30
N SER A 9 2.96 12.68 -24.33
CA SER A 9 2.37 11.98 -23.19
C SER A 9 2.95 10.57 -23.05
N SER A 10 4.07 10.29 -23.71
CA SER A 10 4.85 9.08 -23.46
C SER A 10 5.47 9.17 -22.05
N PRO A 11 5.19 8.21 -21.14
CA PRO A 11 5.88 8.17 -19.86
C PRO A 11 7.38 8.03 -20.11
N ARG A 12 8.14 8.98 -19.57
CA ARG A 12 9.60 9.04 -19.70
C ARG A 12 10.17 7.75 -19.09
N VAL A 13 10.94 7.00 -19.87
CA VAL A 13 11.39 5.63 -19.54
C VAL A 13 12.21 5.58 -18.23
N ASP A 14 12.82 6.70 -17.85
CA ASP A 14 13.51 6.91 -16.57
C ASP A 14 12.58 6.84 -15.34
N GLU A 15 11.38 7.43 -15.40
CA GLU A 15 10.42 7.54 -14.29
C GLU A 15 9.92 6.16 -13.81
N THR A 16 9.78 5.21 -14.74
CA THR A 16 9.34 3.84 -14.41
C THR A 16 10.42 3.07 -13.66
N SER A 17 11.66 3.09 -14.14
CA SER A 17 12.78 2.34 -13.56
C SER A 17 13.11 2.78 -12.13
N GLU A 18 13.03 4.08 -11.84
CA GLU A 18 13.27 4.62 -10.51
C GLU A 18 12.15 4.20 -9.53
N SER A 19 10.89 4.31 -9.94
CA SER A 19 9.73 3.91 -9.13
C SER A 19 9.78 2.44 -8.76
N PHE A 20 10.18 1.56 -9.69
CA PHE A 20 10.37 0.13 -9.43
C PHE A 20 11.43 -0.14 -8.36
N PHE A 21 12.53 0.60 -8.36
CA PHE A 21 13.57 0.47 -7.35
C PHE A 21 13.05 0.88 -5.96
N TRP A 22 12.38 2.03 -5.85
CA TRP A 22 11.78 2.50 -4.61
C TRP A 22 10.70 1.55 -4.07
N LEU A 23 9.88 0.98 -4.96
CA LEU A 23 8.86 0.01 -4.59
C LEU A 23 9.47 -1.26 -4.00
N ARG A 24 10.55 -1.78 -4.58
CA ARG A 24 11.30 -2.91 -3.98
C ARG A 24 11.93 -2.55 -2.65
N LEU A 25 12.44 -1.32 -2.50
CA LEU A 25 13.01 -0.84 -1.24
C LEU A 25 11.94 -0.77 -0.14
N VAL A 26 10.73 -0.30 -0.45
CA VAL A 26 9.60 -0.30 0.49
C VAL A 26 9.19 -1.72 0.87
N TYR A 27 9.10 -2.65 -0.08
CA TYR A 27 8.82 -4.06 0.24
C TYR A 27 9.92 -4.67 1.10
N ALA A 28 11.20 -4.46 0.76
CA ALA A 28 12.32 -4.96 1.55
C ALA A 28 12.31 -4.38 2.98
N GLY A 29 12.04 -3.08 3.11
CA GLY A 29 11.85 -2.41 4.40
C GLY A 29 10.70 -3.01 5.20
N THR A 30 9.56 -3.27 4.55
CA THR A 30 8.38 -3.87 5.20
C THR A 30 8.61 -5.31 5.61
N ILE A 31 9.33 -6.10 4.81
CA ILE A 31 9.75 -7.46 5.17
C ILE A 31 10.64 -7.39 6.42
N PHE A 32 11.68 -6.55 6.40
CA PHE A 32 12.59 -6.41 7.52
C PHE A 32 11.84 -5.96 8.78
N LEU A 33 11.01 -4.93 8.69
CA LEU A 33 10.26 -4.42 9.84
C LEU A 33 9.24 -5.45 10.34
N GLY A 34 8.44 -6.03 9.45
CA GLY A 34 7.35 -6.94 9.82
C GLY A 34 7.85 -8.27 10.38
N LEU A 35 8.90 -8.85 9.78
CA LEU A 35 9.49 -10.12 10.25
C LEU A 35 10.44 -9.97 11.43
N THR A 36 10.85 -8.75 11.79
CA THR A 36 11.56 -8.50 13.05
C THR A 36 10.60 -8.07 14.14
N THR A 37 9.91 -6.95 13.95
CA THR A 37 9.06 -6.36 14.99
C THR A 37 7.87 -7.23 15.34
N GLY A 38 7.18 -7.84 14.37
CA GLY A 38 6.04 -8.72 14.60
C GLY A 38 6.40 -9.92 15.49
N PRO A 39 7.37 -10.77 15.12
CA PRO A 39 7.82 -11.88 15.97
C PRO A 39 8.41 -11.43 17.31
N ILE A 40 9.16 -10.33 17.36
CA ILE A 40 9.68 -9.79 18.63
C ILE A 40 8.53 -9.40 19.57
N ILE A 41 7.45 -8.82 19.06
CA ILE A 41 6.24 -8.50 19.84
C ILE A 41 5.59 -9.78 20.40
N LEU A 42 5.53 -10.84 19.60
CA LEU A 42 4.87 -12.10 19.98
C LEU A 42 5.68 -12.93 20.99
N PHE A 43 6.98 -13.09 20.76
CA PHE A 43 7.83 -13.98 21.57
C PHE A 43 8.61 -13.27 22.68
N ALA A 44 8.86 -11.96 22.53
CA ALA A 44 9.64 -11.18 23.47
C ALA A 44 9.03 -9.78 23.70
N PRO A 45 7.79 -9.67 24.21
CA PRO A 45 7.08 -8.40 24.36
C PRO A 45 7.83 -7.39 25.23
N LYS A 46 8.61 -7.83 26.23
CA LYS A 46 9.49 -6.97 27.03
C LYS A 46 10.59 -6.33 26.19
N LEU A 47 11.18 -7.08 25.27
CA LEU A 47 12.19 -6.58 24.33
C LEU A 47 11.56 -5.63 23.31
N ALA A 48 10.38 -5.97 22.79
CA ALA A 48 9.61 -5.10 21.88
C ALA A 48 9.36 -3.73 22.50
N ARG A 49 8.90 -3.70 23.75
CA ARG A 49 8.63 -2.46 24.50
C ARG A 49 9.86 -1.57 24.67
N LYS A 50 11.04 -2.18 24.84
CA LYS A 50 12.31 -1.45 24.99
C LYS A 50 12.82 -0.93 23.65
N LEU A 51 12.72 -1.72 22.59
CA LEU A 51 13.23 -1.34 21.26
C LEU A 51 12.36 -0.27 20.60
N VAL A 52 11.02 -0.44 20.65
CA VAL A 52 10.09 0.48 19.99
C VAL A 52 9.90 1.77 20.80
N GLY A 53 10.04 1.71 22.13
CA GLY A 53 9.89 2.87 23.02
C GLY A 53 11.14 3.76 23.13
N PHE A 54 12.29 3.32 22.61
CA PHE A 54 13.57 4.00 22.82
C PHE A 54 13.46 5.52 22.57
N PRO A 55 13.90 6.40 23.48
CA PRO A 55 14.80 6.15 24.61
C PRO A 55 14.14 5.55 25.87
N GLU A 56 12.82 5.54 25.98
CA GLU A 56 12.09 5.01 27.15
C GLU A 56 11.51 3.60 26.88
N MET A 57 10.90 2.98 27.89
CA MET A 57 10.18 1.72 27.69
C MET A 57 8.70 2.03 27.47
N LEU A 58 8.11 1.43 26.44
CA LEU A 58 6.66 1.53 26.24
C LEU A 58 5.90 1.09 27.49
N PRO A 59 4.81 1.78 27.87
CA PRO A 59 3.97 1.39 28.99
C PRO A 59 3.40 -0.01 28.76
N GLU A 60 3.01 -0.67 29.85
CA GLU A 60 2.42 -2.01 29.77
C GLU A 60 1.07 -1.92 29.08
N GLN A 61 0.84 -2.81 28.12
CA GLN A 61 -0.36 -2.86 27.29
C GLN A 61 -0.99 -4.23 27.47
N ASP A 62 -2.28 -4.33 27.18
CA ASP A 62 -3.01 -5.60 27.23
C ASP A 62 -2.34 -6.63 26.30
N PRO A 63 -1.97 -7.83 26.81
CA PRO A 63 -1.27 -8.83 26.03
C PRO A 63 -2.06 -9.32 24.81
N VAL A 64 -3.40 -9.28 24.84
CA VAL A 64 -4.25 -9.63 23.71
C VAL A 64 -4.11 -8.60 22.60
N ILE A 65 -4.17 -7.31 22.94
CA ILE A 65 -4.02 -6.21 21.96
C ILE A 65 -2.61 -6.24 21.34
N VAL A 66 -1.59 -6.41 22.18
CA VAL A 66 -0.19 -6.52 21.75
C VAL A 66 -0.01 -7.73 20.82
N GLY A 67 -0.62 -8.87 21.14
CA GLY A 67 -0.62 -10.06 20.30
C GLY A 67 -1.23 -9.81 18.92
N VAL A 68 -2.39 -9.13 18.85
CA VAL A 68 -3.03 -8.76 17.57
C VAL A 68 -2.11 -7.88 16.72
N ILE A 69 -1.46 -6.88 17.33
CA ILE A 69 -0.51 -6.00 16.64
C ILE A 69 0.68 -6.80 16.12
N GLY A 70 1.25 -7.70 16.93
CA GLY A 70 2.36 -8.57 16.52
C GLY A 70 2.00 -9.48 15.35
N CYS A 71 0.81 -10.09 15.37
CA CYS A 71 0.29 -10.88 14.26
C CYS A 71 0.11 -10.06 12.99
N PHE A 72 -0.46 -8.85 13.10
CA PHE A 72 -0.65 -7.96 11.96
C PHE A 72 0.68 -7.59 11.29
N TRP A 73 1.69 -7.17 12.06
CA TRP A 73 3.01 -6.84 11.53
C TRP A 73 3.74 -8.04 10.93
N THR A 74 3.61 -9.21 11.55
CA THR A 74 4.17 -10.46 11.00
C THR A 74 3.51 -10.80 9.67
N ALA A 75 2.18 -10.75 9.60
CA ALA A 75 1.43 -11.01 8.37
C ALA A 75 1.80 -10.02 7.26
N ALA A 76 1.92 -8.72 7.58
CA ALA A 76 2.38 -7.71 6.63
C ALA A 76 3.76 -8.05 6.07
N GLY A 77 4.71 -8.43 6.94
CA GLY A 77 6.06 -8.84 6.52
C GLY A 77 6.05 -10.08 5.62
N VAL A 78 5.27 -11.11 5.97
CA VAL A 78 5.13 -12.34 5.16
C VAL A 78 4.52 -12.03 3.80
N ILE A 79 3.45 -11.24 3.74
CA ILE A 79 2.82 -10.87 2.46
C ILE A 79 3.75 -10.01 1.61
N SER A 80 4.54 -9.13 2.22
CA SER A 80 5.54 -8.33 1.50
C SER A 80 6.63 -9.15 0.82
N ILE A 81 6.90 -10.40 1.24
CA ILE A 81 7.80 -11.32 0.51
C ILE A 81 7.23 -11.59 -0.90
N PHE A 82 5.94 -11.90 -1.00
CA PHE A 82 5.27 -12.09 -2.29
C PHE A 82 5.20 -10.78 -3.08
N GLY A 83 5.04 -9.65 -2.37
CA GLY A 83 5.11 -8.33 -2.96
C GLY A 83 6.45 -8.03 -3.63
N LEU A 84 7.57 -8.50 -3.09
CA LEU A 84 8.88 -8.31 -3.71
C LEU A 84 9.00 -9.05 -5.05
N MET A 85 8.33 -10.20 -5.20
CA MET A 85 8.32 -10.98 -6.44
C MET A 85 7.42 -10.36 -7.52
N GLN A 86 6.28 -9.79 -7.12
CA GLN A 86 5.29 -9.19 -8.03
C GLN A 86 4.84 -7.80 -7.54
N PRO A 87 5.72 -6.78 -7.58
CA PRO A 87 5.53 -5.53 -6.85
C PRO A 87 4.29 -4.72 -7.25
N LEU A 88 3.87 -4.76 -8.52
CA LEU A 88 2.64 -4.07 -8.95
C LEU A 88 1.36 -4.79 -8.51
N LYS A 89 1.37 -6.13 -8.45
CA LYS A 89 0.16 -6.88 -8.07
C LYS A 89 -0.18 -6.73 -6.59
N PHE A 90 0.84 -6.48 -5.76
CA PHE A 90 0.68 -6.32 -4.31
C PHE A 90 0.73 -4.86 -3.84
N ILE A 91 0.58 -3.89 -4.76
CA ILE A 91 0.63 -2.45 -4.44
C ILE A 91 -0.33 -2.03 -3.32
N VAL A 92 -1.39 -2.82 -3.11
CA VAL A 92 -2.34 -2.70 -2.00
C VAL A 92 -1.63 -2.73 -0.63
N ILE A 93 -0.52 -3.45 -0.48
CA ILE A 93 0.19 -3.57 0.80
C ILE A 93 0.89 -2.26 1.19
N PRO A 94 1.76 -1.66 0.36
CA PRO A 94 2.26 -0.30 0.59
C PRO A 94 1.15 0.74 0.74
N LEU A 95 0.05 0.60 0.00
CA LEU A 95 -1.10 1.50 0.11
C LEU A 95 -1.74 1.45 1.51
N ILE A 96 -1.97 0.26 2.05
CA ILE A 96 -2.45 0.07 3.43
C ILE A 96 -1.46 0.67 4.43
N GLN A 97 -0.15 0.47 4.24
CA GLN A 97 0.88 1.02 5.11
C GLN A 97 0.90 2.56 5.11
N MET A 98 0.70 3.17 3.94
CA MET A 98 0.60 4.62 3.79
C MET A 98 -0.65 5.17 4.50
N ILE A 99 -1.81 4.52 4.33
CA ILE A 99 -3.06 4.90 4.99
C ILE A 99 -2.94 4.75 6.51
N TYR A 100 -2.39 3.64 6.98
CA TYR A 100 -2.15 3.38 8.40
C TYR A 100 -1.29 4.49 9.03
N LYS A 101 -0.16 4.85 8.41
CA LYS A 101 0.73 5.89 8.93
C LYS A 101 0.08 7.27 8.92
N SER A 102 -0.62 7.60 7.83
CA SER A 102 -1.32 8.88 7.69
C SER A 102 -2.43 9.03 8.72
N THR A 103 -3.25 7.99 8.91
CA THR A 103 -4.32 7.99 9.91
C THR A 103 -3.76 8.03 11.33
N TRP A 104 -2.69 7.30 11.63
CA TRP A 104 -2.03 7.39 12.93
C TRP A 104 -1.49 8.80 13.20
N LEU A 105 -0.83 9.43 12.23
CA LEU A 105 -0.32 10.81 12.38
C LEU A 105 -1.47 11.82 12.58
N LEU A 106 -2.59 11.64 11.87
CA LEU A 106 -3.72 12.57 11.92
C LEU A 106 -4.59 12.40 13.18
N PHE A 107 -4.88 11.17 13.57
CA PHE A 107 -5.87 10.87 14.62
C PHE A 107 -5.25 10.50 15.97
N VAL A 108 -3.95 10.21 16.02
CA VAL A 108 -3.23 9.92 17.27
C VAL A 108 -2.20 11.00 17.54
N PHE A 109 -1.21 11.16 16.66
CA PHE A 109 -0.12 12.11 16.90
C PHE A 109 -0.61 13.55 17.02
N LEU A 110 -1.36 14.04 16.04
CA LEU A 110 -1.82 15.43 16.01
C LEU A 110 -2.66 15.84 17.25
N PRO A 111 -3.70 15.09 17.68
CA PRO A 111 -4.46 15.47 18.88
C PRO A 111 -3.62 15.39 20.16
N LEU A 112 -2.75 14.39 20.31
CA LEU A 112 -1.86 14.32 21.48
C LEU A 112 -0.83 15.46 21.50
N LEU A 113 -0.35 15.89 20.33
CA LEU A 113 0.57 17.02 20.19
C LEU A 113 -0.13 18.33 20.58
N ILE A 114 -1.34 18.58 20.07
CA ILE A 114 -2.14 19.77 20.41
C ILE A 114 -2.46 19.80 21.92
N ALA A 115 -2.74 18.64 22.52
CA ALA A 115 -3.00 18.52 23.94
C ALA A 115 -1.75 18.72 24.83
N GLY A 116 -0.54 18.78 24.26
CA GLY A 116 0.72 18.87 25.01
C GLY A 116 1.01 17.64 25.88
N LYS A 117 0.36 16.50 25.60
CA LYS A 117 0.47 15.24 26.37
C LYS A 117 1.19 14.14 25.60
N PHE A 118 1.98 14.52 24.59
CA PHE A 118 2.68 13.55 23.77
C PHE A 118 3.88 12.99 24.54
N PRO A 119 3.92 11.67 24.82
CA PRO A 119 4.99 11.09 25.61
C PRO A 119 6.30 11.02 24.82
N ASP A 120 7.44 11.04 25.51
CA ASP A 120 8.77 11.11 24.88
C ASP A 120 9.06 9.90 23.97
N TYR A 121 8.65 8.68 24.37
CA TYR A 121 8.73 7.49 23.53
C TYR A 121 7.91 7.61 22.22
N GLY A 122 6.89 8.45 22.21
CA GLY A 122 6.02 8.67 21.06
C GLY A 122 6.77 9.31 19.88
N TRP A 123 7.81 10.11 20.16
CA TRP A 123 8.56 10.80 19.11
C TRP A 123 9.30 9.84 18.19
N THR A 124 9.89 8.78 18.73
CA THR A 124 10.56 7.74 17.92
C THR A 124 9.59 7.06 16.97
N ILE A 125 8.38 6.76 17.45
CA ILE A 125 7.32 6.17 16.63
C ILE A 125 6.83 7.18 15.58
N ALA A 126 6.64 8.44 15.93
CA ALA A 126 6.20 9.48 15.01
C ALA A 126 7.22 9.75 13.90
N ILE A 127 8.50 9.90 14.25
CA ILE A 127 9.61 10.10 13.30
C ILE A 127 9.73 8.88 12.38
N GLY A 128 9.71 7.68 12.93
CA GLY A 128 9.73 6.44 12.16
C GLY A 128 8.58 6.39 11.16
N ASN A 129 7.35 6.58 11.62
CA ASN A 129 6.17 6.58 10.75
C ASN A 129 6.25 7.67 9.67
N PHE A 130 6.76 8.86 9.99
CA PHE A 130 6.92 9.93 9.02
C PHE A 130 7.96 9.60 7.93
N ILE A 131 9.12 9.06 8.30
CA ILE A 131 10.16 8.65 7.33
C ILE A 131 9.63 7.57 6.40
N PHE A 132 8.99 6.53 6.95
CA PHE A 132 8.43 5.46 6.12
C PHE A 132 7.26 5.94 5.26
N LEU A 133 6.44 6.88 5.74
CA LEU A 133 5.40 7.50 4.94
C LEU A 133 5.97 8.22 3.72
N MET A 134 7.08 8.95 3.89
CA MET A 134 7.76 9.61 2.76
C MET A 134 8.34 8.60 1.76
N LEU A 135 8.85 7.46 2.25
CA LEU A 135 9.31 6.36 1.38
C LEU A 135 8.15 5.74 0.60
N ASP A 136 7.01 5.49 1.26
CA ASP A 136 5.81 4.94 0.63
C ASP A 136 5.29 5.87 -0.48
N ILE A 137 5.25 7.19 -0.23
CA ILE A 137 4.83 8.20 -1.22
C ILE A 137 5.79 8.22 -2.42
N LYS A 138 7.11 8.17 -2.18
CA LYS A 138 8.10 8.18 -3.27
C LYS A 138 8.07 6.90 -4.10
N ALA A 139 7.78 5.77 -3.45
CA ALA A 139 7.77 4.47 -4.09
C ALA A 139 6.51 4.19 -4.93
N MET A 140 5.40 4.87 -4.63
CA MET A 140 4.12 4.55 -5.24
C MET A 140 3.98 5.22 -6.62
N PRO A 141 3.86 4.45 -7.71
CA PRO A 141 3.55 5.02 -9.01
C PRO A 141 2.06 5.40 -9.04
N PHE A 142 1.69 6.56 -8.48
CA PHE A 142 0.30 7.05 -8.40
C PHE A 142 -0.41 7.05 -9.75
N ARG A 143 0.34 7.24 -10.84
CA ARG A 143 -0.17 7.16 -12.21
C ARG A 143 -0.71 5.77 -12.56
N TYR A 144 -0.07 4.69 -12.10
CA TYR A 144 -0.52 3.32 -12.37
C TYR A 144 -1.82 2.97 -11.64
N LEU A 145 -2.01 3.47 -10.42
CA LEU A 145 -3.23 3.27 -9.64
C LEU A 145 -4.44 4.05 -10.18
N LEU A 146 -4.20 5.17 -10.87
CA LEU A 146 -5.24 6.06 -11.37
C LEU A 146 -5.51 5.90 -12.88
N SER A 147 -4.71 5.12 -13.60
CA SER A 147 -4.72 5.09 -15.06
C SER A 147 -5.73 4.13 -15.69
N ASP A 148 -6.22 3.07 -15.04
CA ASP A 148 -6.96 2.01 -15.78
C ASP A 148 -7.99 1.22 -14.95
N SER A 149 -8.86 1.90 -14.19
CA SER A 149 -9.96 1.18 -13.48
C SER A 149 -11.35 1.77 -13.67
N MET A 150 -11.57 2.65 -14.66
CA MET A 150 -12.91 3.17 -14.94
C MET A 150 -13.38 3.06 -16.41
N CYS A 151 -12.62 2.46 -17.33
CA CYS A 151 -13.02 2.45 -18.74
C CYS A 151 -12.96 1.07 -19.41
N THR A 152 -13.37 -0.03 -18.77
CA THR A 152 -13.67 -1.26 -19.54
C THR A 152 -14.60 -2.24 -18.82
N THR A 153 -15.83 -1.83 -18.51
CA THR A 153 -16.88 -2.81 -18.13
C THR A 153 -18.20 -2.64 -18.89
N GLU A 154 -18.41 -1.60 -19.70
CA GLU A 154 -19.71 -1.42 -20.38
C GLU A 154 -19.80 -1.88 -21.84
N THR A 155 -18.70 -2.15 -22.54
CA THR A 155 -18.79 -2.33 -24.02
C THR A 155 -18.80 -3.78 -24.49
N THR A 156 -18.48 -4.77 -23.65
CA THR A 156 -18.37 -6.17 -24.11
C THR A 156 -19.68 -6.97 -23.96
N GLU A 157 -20.58 -6.60 -23.04
CA GLU A 157 -21.86 -7.32 -22.90
C GLU A 157 -22.89 -6.95 -23.96
N HIS A 158 -22.84 -5.74 -24.53
CA HIS A 158 -23.80 -5.33 -25.56
C HIS A 158 -23.54 -5.93 -26.95
N ARG A 159 -22.34 -6.49 -27.22
CA ARG A 159 -22.01 -7.03 -28.55
C ARG A 159 -22.32 -8.52 -28.72
N VAL A 160 -22.54 -9.25 -27.62
CA VAL A 160 -22.84 -10.70 -27.66
C VAL A 160 -24.36 -10.97 -27.69
N ALA A 161 -25.19 -9.99 -27.34
CA ALA A 161 -26.65 -10.17 -27.31
C ALA A 161 -27.37 -9.94 -28.66
N GLU A 162 -26.71 -9.36 -29.68
CA GLU A 162 -27.38 -9.04 -30.97
C GLU A 162 -27.12 -10.02 -32.11
N GLU A 163 -26.16 -10.95 -32.00
CA GLU A 163 -25.88 -11.88 -33.10
C GLU A 163 -26.66 -13.19 -32.95
N LYS A 164 -27.99 -13.12 -33.16
CA LYS A 164 -28.82 -14.30 -33.47
C LYS A 164 -29.15 -14.31 -34.97
N PRO A 165 -28.46 -15.12 -35.79
CA PRO A 165 -28.85 -15.32 -37.17
C PRO A 165 -29.98 -16.36 -37.23
N SER A 166 -31.22 -15.90 -37.40
CA SER A 166 -32.34 -16.77 -37.77
C SER A 166 -33.08 -16.18 -38.97
N THR A 167 -32.41 -16.23 -40.13
CA THR A 167 -33.06 -16.12 -41.43
C THR A 167 -32.41 -17.12 -42.38
N ILE A 168 -32.97 -18.34 -42.46
CA ILE A 168 -32.87 -19.15 -43.66
C ILE A 168 -34.31 -19.53 -44.03
N VAL A 169 -34.89 -18.67 -44.88
CA VAL A 169 -36.01 -19.01 -45.75
C VAL A 169 -35.42 -19.91 -46.85
N VAL A 170 -35.72 -21.21 -46.83
CA VAL A 170 -35.59 -22.05 -48.03
C VAL A 170 -37.00 -22.33 -48.50
N GLY A 171 -37.27 -21.75 -49.67
CA GLY A 171 -38.53 -21.88 -50.38
C GLY A 171 -38.78 -23.31 -50.84
N ASN A 172 -40.06 -23.67 -50.80
CA ASN A 172 -40.66 -24.71 -51.61
C ASN A 172 -40.59 -24.30 -53.09
N PRO A 173 -40.19 -25.20 -53.99
CA PRO A 173 -40.97 -25.34 -55.22
C PRO A 173 -41.26 -26.81 -55.59
N GLN A 174 -42.52 -27.00 -56.00
CA GLN A 174 -43.14 -28.11 -56.74
C GLN A 174 -43.78 -29.19 -55.87
#